data_AF-A4F131-F1
#
_entry.id   AF-A4F131-F1
#
_cell.length_a   1.000
_cell.length_b   1.000
_cell.length_c   1.000
_cell.angle_alpha   90.00
_cell.angle_beta   90.00
_cell.angle_gamma   90.00
#
_symmetry.space_group_name_H-M   'P 1'
#
loop_
_entity.id
_entity.type
_entity.pdbx_description
1 polymer ?
#
loop_
_entity_poly.entity_id
_entity_poly.type
_entity_poly.pdbx_seq_one_letter_code
_entity_poly.pdbx_strand_id
1 'polypeptide(L)'
;MNIPVQARKEQILASISFVSSHELAIAAGYAGVCDGFRNWCHEYGITPVPGRKSHFDPKLVRLRLDQIQGLQETKANEHTANAEPVSLVEQRRARRVAR
;
A
#
# COMPACT_ATOMS: atom_id res chain seq x y z
N MET A 1 24.57 -12.96 7.36
CA MET A 1 25.38 -11.91 6.70
C MET A 1 24.80 -10.56 7.07
N ASN A 2 25.60 -9.66 7.65
CA ASN A 2 25.14 -8.34 8.09
C ASN A 2 25.24 -7.38 6.90
N ILE A 3 24.11 -6.98 6.31
CA ILE A 3 24.10 -6.00 5.21
C ILE A 3 24.42 -4.63 5.83
N PRO A 4 25.41 -3.88 5.31
CA PRO A 4 25.73 -2.56 5.82
C PRO A 4 24.51 -1.63 5.66
N VAL A 5 24.22 -0.87 6.72
CA VAL A 5 23.02 0.01 6.81
C VAL A 5 22.91 0.95 5.60
N GLN A 6 24.04 1.41 5.06
CA GLN A 6 24.06 2.28 3.88
C GLN A 6 23.58 1.58 2.60
N ALA A 7 24.05 0.35 2.34
CA ALA A 7 23.59 -0.42 1.18
C ALA A 7 22.08 -0.70 1.24
N ARG A 8 21.55 -0.98 2.44
CA ARG A 8 20.11 -1.15 2.64
C ARG A 8 19.33 0.14 2.38
N LYS A 9 19.86 1.28 2.82
CA LYS A 9 19.26 2.60 2.57
C LYS A 9 19.21 2.93 1.08
N GLU A 10 20.32 2.74 0.37
CA GLU A 10 20.41 2.97 -1.08
C GLU A 10 19.45 2.07 -1.85
N GLN A 11 19.38 0.79 -1.49
CA GLN A 11 18.43 -0.15 -2.09
C GLN A 11 16.97 0.28 -1.89
N ILE A 12 16.62 0.77 -0.69
CA ILE A 12 15.26 1.27 -0.41
C ILE A 12 14.97 2.53 -1.22
N LEU A 13 15.90 3.48 -1.26
CA LEU A 13 15.70 4.72 -2.04
C LEU A 13 15.54 4.42 -3.54
N ALA A 14 16.30 3.45 -4.05
CA ALA A 14 16.19 3.00 -5.44
C ALA A 14 14.87 2.28 -5.75
N SER A 15 14.21 1.66 -4.75
CA SER A 15 12.93 0.98 -4.94
C SER A 15 11.70 1.88 -4.79
N ILE A 16 11.86 3.10 -4.27
CA ILE A 16 10.76 4.08 -4.19
C ILE A 16 10.47 4.59 -5.61
N SER A 17 9.30 4.26 -6.13
CA SER A 17 8.79 4.73 -7.41
C SER A 17 7.57 5.63 -7.24
N PHE A 18 7.45 6.62 -8.11
CA PHE A 18 6.30 7.52 -8.20
C PHE A 18 5.76 7.49 -9.62
N VAL A 19 4.45 7.70 -9.78
CA VAL A 19 3.84 7.88 -11.10
C VAL A 19 3.67 9.37 -11.35
N SER A 20 4.09 9.85 -12.52
CA SER A 20 3.84 11.25 -12.88
C SER A 20 2.36 11.48 -13.20
N SER A 21 1.90 12.72 -13.08
CA SER A 21 0.53 13.09 -13.44
C SER A 21 0.22 12.80 -14.91
N HIS A 22 1.23 12.94 -15.78
CA HIS A 22 1.07 12.68 -17.20
C HIS A 22 0.87 11.19 -17.47
N GLU A 23 1.75 10.33 -16.95
CA GLU A 23 1.61 8.88 -17.08
C GLU A 23 0.29 8.39 -16.50
N LEU A 24 -0.11 8.90 -15.33
CA LEU A 24 -1.37 8.54 -14.71
C LEU A 24 -2.58 8.97 -15.56
N ALA A 25 -2.53 10.16 -16.15
CA ALA A 25 -3.61 10.64 -17.02
C ALA A 25 -3.75 9.77 -18.28
N ILE A 26 -2.64 9.42 -18.94
CA ILE A 26 -2.63 8.51 -20.08
C ILE A 26 -3.18 7.13 -19.68
N ALA A 27 -2.71 6.57 -18.57
CA ALA A 27 -3.17 5.28 -18.07
C ALA A 27 -4.66 5.27 -17.71
N ALA A 28 -5.20 6.40 -17.25
CA ALA A 28 -6.63 6.57 -16.97
C ALA A 28 -7.48 6.86 -18.22
N GLY A 29 -6.88 6.91 -19.42
CA GLY A 29 -7.59 7.09 -20.69
C GLY A 29 -7.75 8.55 -21.14
N TYR A 30 -7.09 9.51 -20.48
CA TYR A 30 -7.06 10.91 -20.91
C TYR A 30 -5.91 11.13 -21.91
N ALA A 31 -6.02 12.13 -22.79
CA ALA A 31 -4.93 12.53 -23.68
C ALA A 31 -3.72 13.17 -22.93
N GLY A 32 -3.92 13.56 -21.67
CA GLY A 32 -2.91 14.18 -20.83
C GLY A 32 -3.52 14.82 -19.59
N VAL A 33 -2.75 15.65 -18.88
CA VAL A 33 -3.20 16.34 -17.69
C VAL A 33 -4.14 17.50 -18.08
N CYS A 34 -5.44 17.32 -17.87
CA CYS A 34 -6.47 18.32 -18.11
C CYS A 34 -7.37 18.51 -16.87
N ASP A 35 -8.30 19.47 -16.93
CA ASP A 35 -9.22 19.73 -15.82
C ASP A 35 -10.14 18.52 -15.54
N GLY A 36 -10.55 17.79 -16.57
CA GLY A 36 -11.30 16.54 -16.42
C GLY A 36 -10.54 15.49 -15.61
N PHE A 37 -9.26 15.28 -15.92
CA PHE A 37 -8.38 14.39 -15.14
C PHE A 37 -8.21 14.87 -13.69
N ARG A 38 -8.01 16.18 -13.47
CA ARG A 38 -7.86 16.74 -12.12
C ARG A 38 -9.13 16.56 -11.29
N ASN A 39 -10.29 16.78 -11.90
CA ASN A 39 -11.59 16.58 -11.26
C ASN A 39 -11.83 15.12 -10.93
N TRP A 40 -11.50 14.21 -11.86
CA TRP A 40 -11.55 12.77 -11.62
C TRP A 40 -10.66 12.35 -10.45
N CYS A 41 -9.42 12.84 -10.37
CA CYS A 41 -8.55 12.60 -9.23
C CYS A 41 -9.17 13.09 -7.91
N HIS A 42 -9.78 14.28 -7.91
CA HIS A 42 -10.44 14.83 -6.73
C HIS A 42 -11.66 14.01 -6.31
N GLU A 43 -12.54 13.66 -7.24
CA GLU A 43 -13.77 12.89 -7.02
C GLU A 43 -13.50 11.54 -6.38
N TYR A 44 -12.46 10.84 -6.83
CA TYR A 44 -12.09 9.52 -6.31
C TYR A 44 -11.02 9.54 -5.21
N GLY A 45 -10.66 10.73 -4.71
CA GLY A 45 -9.70 10.87 -3.61
C GLY A 45 -8.29 10.36 -3.96
N ILE A 46 -7.89 10.46 -5.23
CA ILE A 46 -6.55 10.18 -5.72
C ILE A 46 -5.72 11.46 -5.54
N THR A 47 -5.01 11.53 -4.43
CA THR A 47 -4.24 12.71 -4.06
C THR A 47 -2.77 12.59 -4.50
N PRO A 48 -2.16 13.68 -4.97
CA PRO A 48 -0.73 13.70 -5.25
C PRO A 48 0.08 13.62 -3.96
N VAL A 49 1.36 13.27 -4.08
CA VAL A 49 2.30 13.22 -2.96
C VAL A 49 2.42 14.62 -2.34
N PRO A 50 2.29 14.75 -1.00
CA PRO A 50 2.46 16.03 -0.32
C PRO A 50 3.79 16.70 -0.68
N GLY A 51 3.75 17.97 -1.08
CA GLY A 51 4.92 18.71 -1.56
C GLY A 51 5.35 18.43 -3.00
N ARG A 52 4.75 17.44 -3.68
CA ARG A 52 5.00 17.11 -5.11
C ARG A 52 3.69 16.94 -5.87
N LYS A 53 3.07 18.05 -6.23
CA LYS A 53 1.75 18.08 -6.92
C LYS A 53 1.70 17.34 -8.25
N SER A 54 2.84 17.09 -8.89
CA SER A 54 2.94 16.40 -10.18
C SER A 54 3.11 14.89 -10.08
N HIS A 55 3.25 14.33 -8.87
CA HIS A 55 3.55 12.91 -8.66
C HIS A 55 2.53 12.25 -7.74
N PHE A 56 2.29 10.97 -7.97
CA PHE A 56 1.37 10.14 -7.22
C PHE A 56 2.08 8.91 -6.69
N ASP A 57 1.62 8.43 -5.53
CA ASP A 57 2.04 7.13 -4.99
C ASP A 57 1.29 6.01 -5.75
N PRO A 58 1.98 5.09 -6.45
CA PRO A 58 1.36 3.98 -7.17
C PRO A 58 0.42 3.15 -6.27
N LYS A 59 0.78 2.98 -4.99
CA LYS A 59 -0.01 2.19 -4.04
C LYS A 59 -1.34 2.86 -3.73
N LEU A 60 -1.35 4.18 -3.53
CA LEU A 60 -2.57 4.94 -3.29
C LEU A 60 -3.47 4.90 -4.52
N VAL A 61 -2.91 5.14 -5.70
CA VAL A 61 -3.64 5.08 -6.97
C VAL A 61 -4.30 3.71 -7.11
N ARG A 62 -3.54 2.62 -6.92
CA ARG A 62 -4.09 1.27 -7.06
C ARG A 62 -5.20 1.00 -6.07
N LEU A 63 -4.99 1.34 -4.80
CA LEU A 63 -6.02 1.22 -3.76
C LEU A 63 -7.32 1.93 -4.19
N ARG A 64 -7.24 3.16 -4.67
CA ARG A 64 -8.42 3.91 -5.11
C ARG A 64 -9.08 3.28 -6.33
N LEU A 65 -8.31 2.82 -7.31
CA LEU A 65 -8.86 2.12 -8.48
C LEU A 65 -9.60 0.84 -8.09
N ASP A 66 -9.05 0.05 -7.17
CA ASP A 66 -9.72 -1.15 -6.66
C ASP A 66 -11.04 -0.78 -5.96
N GLN A 67 -11.08 0.33 -5.21
CA GLN A 67 -12.30 0.85 -4.60
C GLN A 67 -13.36 1.24 -5.64
N ILE A 68 -12.95 1.93 -6.71
CA ILE A 68 -13.84 2.34 -7.81
C ILE A 68 -14.43 1.11 -8.53
N GLN A 69 -13.60 0.08 -8.73
CA GLN A 69 -13.98 -1.14 -9.44
C GLN A 69 -14.77 -2.12 -8.56
N GLY A 70 -15.04 -1.79 -7.29
CA GLY A 70 -15.68 -2.71 -6.35
C GLY A 70 -14.81 -3.93 -6.00
N LEU A 71 -13.51 -3.88 -6.29
CA LEU A 71 -12.52 -4.91 -5.99
C LEU A 71 -11.94 -4.74 -4.58
N GLN A 72 -12.64 -4.06 -3.67
CA GLN A 72 -12.23 -4.11 -2.26
C GLN A 72 -12.29 -5.57 -1.84
N GLU A 73 -11.11 -6.20 -1.76
CA GLU A 73 -10.93 -7.42 -1.01
C GLU A 73 -11.49 -7.13 0.37
N THR A 74 -12.68 -7.65 0.65
CA THR A 74 -13.10 -7.88 2.02
C THR A 74 -11.97 -8.71 2.60
N LYS A 75 -11.11 -8.09 3.41
CA LYS A 75 -10.18 -8.79 4.30
C LYS A 75 -10.96 -9.53 5.38
N ALA A 76 -12.00 -10.26 4.99
CA ALA A 76 -12.59 -11.33 5.73
C ALA A 76 -11.84 -12.59 5.26
N ASN A 77 -11.01 -13.15 6.17
CA ASN A 77 -10.48 -14.52 6.11
C ASN A 77 -9.28 -14.86 5.22
N GLU A 78 -8.15 -14.17 5.35
CA GLU A 78 -6.84 -14.76 4.98
C GLU A 78 -5.73 -14.60 6.04
N HIS A 79 -6.11 -14.35 7.29
CA HIS A 79 -5.24 -14.60 8.47
C HIS A 79 -5.96 -15.48 9.50
N THR A 80 -6.81 -16.38 9.03
CA THR A 80 -7.34 -17.50 9.84
C THR A 80 -7.09 -18.79 9.08
N ALA A 81 -5.82 -19.11 8.90
CA ALA A 81 -5.39 -20.48 8.65
C ALA A 81 -4.38 -20.85 9.75
N ASN A 82 -4.93 -21.29 10.89
CA ASN A 82 -4.26 -22.07 11.94
C ASN A 82 -3.35 -21.33 12.94
N ALA A 83 -3.88 -20.34 13.65
CA ALA A 83 -3.39 -20.06 15.01
C ALA A 83 -4.59 -19.78 15.91
N GLU A 84 -5.17 -20.85 16.46
CA GLU A 84 -6.04 -20.74 17.63
C GLU A 84 -5.33 -19.87 18.68
N PRO A 85 -6.00 -18.86 19.27
CA PRO A 85 -5.39 -18.09 20.34
C PRO A 85 -5.15 -19.03 21.53
N VAL A 86 -3.89 -19.39 21.76
CA VAL A 86 -3.46 -20.28 22.85
C VAL A 86 -4.11 -19.82 24.16
N SER A 87 -4.85 -20.71 24.81
CA SER A 87 -5.57 -20.40 26.03
C SER A 87 -4.59 -19.91 27.11
N LEU A 88 -5.03 -18.95 27.93
CA LEU A 88 -4.26 -18.48 29.09
C LEU A 88 -3.85 -19.64 30.02
N VAL A 89 -4.59 -20.75 29.99
CA VAL A 89 -4.28 -21.97 30.73
C VAL A 89 -3.05 -22.69 30.14
N GLU A 90 -2.93 -22.77 28.82
CA GLU A 90 -1.79 -23.38 28.13
C GLU A 90 -0.52 -22.55 28.28
N GLN A 91 -0.64 -21.21 28.21
CA GLN A 91 0.49 -20.32 28.53
C GLN A 91 0.98 -20.50 29.98
N ARG A 92 0.05 -20.68 30.94
CA ARG A 92 0.41 -20.92 32.34
C ARG A 92 1.06 -22.29 32.56
N ARG A 93 0.63 -23.33 31.84
CA ARG A 93 1.28 -24.66 31.88
C ARG A 93 2.69 -24.62 31.32
N ALA A 94 2.89 -24.01 30.15
CA ALA A 94 4.21 -23.90 29.54
C ALA A 94 5.23 -23.23 30.47
N ARG A 95 4.80 -22.19 31.21
CA ARG A 95 5.65 -21.50 32.20
C ARG A 95 6.04 -22.38 33.40
N ARG A 96 5.23 -23.37 33.77
CA ARG A 96 5.50 -24.27 34.89
C ARG A 96 6.41 -25.44 34.53
N VAL A 97 6.49 -25.81 33.25
CA VAL A 97 7.35 -26.90 32.75
C VAL A 97 8.78 -26.40 32.48
N ALA A 98 8.95 -25.12 32.17
CA ALA A 98 10.26 -24.49 31.95
C ALA A 98 11.00 -24.09 33.25
N ARG A 99 10.53 -24.57 34.41
CA ARG A 99 11.07 -24.27 35.74
C ARG A 99 11.34 -25.55 36.48
#